data_AF-A0A529QCB1-F1
#
_entry.id   AF-A0A529QCB1-F1
#
_cell.length_a   1.000
_cell.length_b   1.000
_cell.length_c   1.000
_cell.angle_alpha   90.00
_cell.angle_beta   90.00
_cell.angle_gamma   90.00
#
_symmetry.space_group_name_H-M   'P 1'
#
loop_
_entity.id
_entity.type
_entity.pdbx_description
1 polymer ?
#
loop_
_entity_poly.entity_id
_entity_poly.type
_entity_poly.pdbx_seq_one_letter_code
_entity_poly.pdbx_strand_id
1 'polypeptide(L)' 'MRAVVQTSIGGPEVLFVAEQPDPAPKPGEVLVRVKAAGINPVDGAVRGGFY' A
#
# COMPACT_ATOMS: atom_id res chain seq x y z
N MET A 1 11.78 4.19 0.53
CA MET A 1 10.50 4.92 0.70
C MET A 1 9.72 4.44 1.92
N ARG A 2 8.91 5.33 2.53
CA ARG A 2 7.87 4.96 3.50
C ARG A 2 6.66 4.38 2.78
N ALA A 3 6.13 3.26 3.26
CA ALA A 3 4.92 2.63 2.76
C ALA A 3 3.99 2.21 3.90
N VAL A 4 2.68 2.23 3.66
CA VAL A 4 1.70 1.59 4.55
C VAL A 4 1.60 0.12 4.16
N VAL A 5 1.78 -0.77 5.12
CA VAL A 5 1.87 -2.23 4.93
C VAL A 5 0.96 -2.94 5.94
N GLN A 6 0.50 -4.13 5.59
CA GLN A 6 -0.10 -5.12 6.50
C GLN A 6 0.55 -6.48 6.28
N THR A 7 0.67 -7.29 7.33
CA THR A 7 1.15 -8.68 7.25
C THR A 7 0.08 -9.69 7.68
N SER A 8 -1.11 -9.22 8.02
CA SER A 8 -2.28 -10.01 8.39
C SER A 8 -3.55 -9.28 7.96
N ILE A 9 -4.65 -10.02 7.85
CA ILE A 9 -5.98 -9.47 7.64
C ILE A 9 -6.54 -9.00 9.00
N GLY A 10 -7.29 -7.91 9.03
CA GLY A 10 -7.94 -7.45 10.26
C GLY A 10 -8.61 -6.09 10.17
N GLY A 11 -8.82 -5.45 11.32
CA GLY A 11 -9.26 -4.06 11.44
C GLY A 11 -8.15 -3.05 11.06
N PRO A 12 -8.39 -1.73 11.16
CA PRO A 12 -7.40 -0.72 10.79
C PRO A 12 -6.04 -0.88 11.49
N GLU A 13 -6.03 -1.49 12.66
CA GLU A 13 -4.85 -1.75 13.50
C GLU A 13 -3.79 -2.65 12.86
N VAL A 14 -4.11 -3.39 11.79
CA VAL A 14 -3.11 -4.20 11.07
C VAL A 14 -2.22 -3.36 10.15
N LEU A 15 -2.59 -2.09 9.90
CA LEU A 15 -1.81 -1.18 9.06
C LEU A 15 -0.69 -0.52 9.86
N PHE A 16 0.53 -0.59 9.35
CA PHE A 16 1.67 0.11 9.91
C PHE A 16 2.55 0.71 8.82
N VAL A 17 3.31 1.75 9.17
CA VAL A 17 4.26 2.38 8.26
C VAL A 17 5.61 1.68 8.37
N ALA A 18 6.16 1.24 7.24
CA ALA A 18 7.47 0.62 7.15
C ALA A 18 8.36 1.36 6.14
N GLU A 19 9.67 1.30 6.35
CA GLU A 19 10.65 1.65 5.31
C GLU A 19 10.81 0.47 4.35
N GLN A 20 10.81 0.76 3.06
CA GLN A 20 10.95 -0.20 1.97
C GLN A 20 11.97 0.34 0.95
N PRO A 21 12.67 -0.51 0.19
CA PRO A 21 13.46 -0.07 -0.95
C PRO A 21 12.58 0.69 -1.96
N ASP A 22 13.17 1.63 -2.67
CA ASP A 22 12.47 2.27 -3.79
C ASP A 22 12.31 1.24 -4.93
N PRO A 23 11.12 1.10 -5.54
CA PRO A 23 10.89 0.11 -6.58
C PRO A 23 11.62 0.47 -7.87
N ALA A 24 12.14 -0.54 -8.57
CA ALA A 24 12.74 -0.39 -9.89
C ALA A 24 11.70 -0.71 -10.98
N PRO A 25 11.38 0.24 -11.89
CA PRO A 25 10.39 0.00 -12.95
C PRO A 25 10.93 -0.99 -13.99
N LYS A 26 10.05 -1.85 -14.51
CA LYS A 26 10.31 -2.77 -15.62
C LYS A 26 10.06 -2.09 -16.99
N PRO A 27 10.42 -2.73 -18.12
CA PRO A 27 10.04 -2.21 -19.43
C PRO A 27 8.52 -1.98 -19.53
N GLY A 28 8.13 -0.76 -19.87
CA GLY A 28 6.71 -0.34 -19.96
C GLY A 28 6.13 0.27 -18.68
N GLU A 29 6.87 0.30 -17.58
CA GLU A 29 6.43 0.92 -16.31
C GLU A 29 7.09 2.28 -16.09
N VAL A 30 6.50 3.11 -15.23
CA VAL A 30 7.07 4.38 -14.76
C VAL A 30 7.13 4.42 -13.25
N LEU A 31 8.19 5.02 -12.70
CA LEU A 31 8.32 5.26 -11.26
C LEU A 31 7.76 6.64 -10.90
N VAL A 32 6.76 6.67 -10.03
CA VAL A 32 6.09 7.91 -9.60
C VAL A 32 6.44 8.23 -8.15
N ARG A 33 6.90 9.45 -7.90
CA ARG A 33 7.03 9.98 -6.53
C ARG A 33 5.68 10.46 -6.04
N VAL A 34 5.02 9.66 -5.21
CA VAL A 34 3.70 9.95 -4.65
C VAL A 34 3.72 11.24 -3.82
N LYS A 35 2.85 12.20 -4.17
CA LYS A 35 2.61 13.44 -3.41
C LYS A 35 1.33 13.38 -2.57
N ALA A 36 0.33 12.67 -3.08
CA ALA A 36 -0.93 12.39 -2.41
C ALA A 36 -1.45 11.02 -2.88
N ALA A 37 -2.16 10.32 -2.01
CA ALA A 37 -2.87 9.08 -2.32
C ALA A 37 -4.33 9.23 -1.89
N GLY A 38 -5.26 8.77 -2.72
CA GLY A 38 -6.67 8.69 -2.36
C GLY A 38 -6.95 7.43 -1.55
N ILE A 39 -7.93 7.51 -0.63
CA ILE A 39 -8.47 6.36 0.09
C ILE A 39 -9.86 6.06 -0.46
N ASN A 40 -10.12 4.79 -0.74
CA ASN A 40 -11.33 4.27 -1.35
C ASN A 40 -11.96 3.17 -0.47
N PRO A 41 -13.27 2.91 -0.59
CA PRO A 41 -13.92 1.81 0.15
C PRO A 41 -13.26 0.44 -0.04
N VAL A 42 -12.71 0.18 -1.23
CA VAL A 42 -12.01 -1.08 -1.56
C VAL A 42 -10.76 -1.29 -0.70
N ASP A 43 -10.11 -0.23 -0.23
CA ASP A 43 -8.91 -0.36 0.62
C ASP A 43 -9.25 -1.05 1.94
N GLY A 44 -10.41 -0.70 2.53
CA GLY A 44 -10.93 -1.35 3.72
C GLY A 44 -11.36 -2.80 3.47
N ALA A 45 -11.91 -3.09 2.30
CA ALA A 45 -12.33 -4.43 1.91
C ALA A 45 -11.12 -5.37 1.69
N VAL A 46 -10.08 -4.92 0.99
CA VAL A 46 -8.82 -5.68 0.81
C VAL A 46 -8.13 -5.88 2.16
N ARG A 47 -8.00 -4.82 2.98
CA ARG A 47 -7.39 -4.93 4.31
C ARG A 47 -8.13 -5.92 5.22
N GLY A 48 -9.46 -5.92 5.14
CA GLY A 48 -10.35 -6.83 5.87
C GLY A 48 -10.47 -8.25 5.30
N GLY A 49 -9.82 -8.55 4.17
CA GLY A 49 -9.77 -9.91 3.60
C GLY A 49 -11.02 -10.33 2.84
N PHE A 50 -11.72 -9.39 2.20
CA PHE A 50 -12.93 -9.66 1.43
C PHE A 50 -12.67 -9.96 -0.06
N TYR A 51 -11.39 -10.21 -0.44
CA TYR A 51 -10.91 -10.63 -1.76
C TYR A 51 -9.80 -11.66 -1.58
#